data_AF-A0A7K3CX88-F1
#
_entry.id   AF-A0A7K3CX88-F1
#
_cell.length_a   1.000
_cell.length_b   1.000
_cell.length_c   1.000
_cell.angle_alpha   90.00
_cell.angle_beta   90.00
_cell.angle_gamma   90.00
#
_symmetry.space_group_name_H-M   'P 1'
#
loop_
_entity.id
_entity.type
_entity.pdbx_description
1 polymer ?
#
loop_
_entity_poly.entity_id
_entity_poly.type
_entity_poly.pdbx_seq_one_letter_code
_entity_poly.pdbx_strand_id
1 'polypeptide(L)'
;DEARTRVGRGRPGLRIEADDISGPPVPALLQAAEDADPLVLGSRGWGRLSGFLVGSVALSVLAGSEGPVVLVRADEHTDGERLPDAPPSGTRTAAAPEEVVLGLDLQKPSDQVMEFAFDAARRRGADLRVVHGWTVPPYYYGGDLMPEANVESTMRVQRGLADALRPWQRKFPTVEVRTQATVGGAGPHLIDASRDAALVVVGRHIRQAAVGPHIGPVTQALLHHAAAPVAVIPHH
;
A
#
# COMPACT_ATOMS: atom_id res chain seq x y z
N ASP A 1 -8.67 -6.17 -26.85
CA ASP A 1 -7.78 -7.25 -27.32
C ASP A 1 -6.30 -7.09 -26.99
N GLU A 2 -5.67 -5.96 -27.30
CA GLU A 2 -4.22 -5.76 -27.03
C GLU A 2 -3.81 -5.97 -25.56
N ALA A 3 -4.62 -5.46 -24.61
CA ALA A 3 -4.38 -5.66 -23.18
C ALA A 3 -4.43 -7.14 -22.76
N ARG A 4 -5.38 -7.92 -23.29
CA ARG A 4 -5.50 -9.36 -23.00
C ARG A 4 -4.28 -10.12 -23.52
N THR A 5 -3.86 -9.81 -24.74
CA THR A 5 -2.65 -10.40 -25.35
C THR A 5 -1.41 -10.08 -24.53
N ARG A 6 -1.25 -8.83 -24.06
CA ARG A 6 -0.12 -8.43 -23.23
C ARG A 6 -0.11 -9.15 -21.87
N VAL A 7 -1.26 -9.26 -21.20
CA VAL A 7 -1.37 -9.94 -19.89
C VAL A 7 -1.18 -11.45 -20.01
N GLY A 8 -1.61 -12.06 -21.12
CA GLY A 8 -1.46 -13.50 -21.37
C GLY A 8 -0.04 -13.95 -21.73
N ARG A 9 0.85 -13.03 -22.15
CA ARG A 9 2.25 -13.37 -22.46
C ARG A 9 2.96 -13.88 -21.22
N GLY A 10 3.53 -15.09 -21.33
CA GLY A 10 4.32 -15.72 -20.26
C GLY A 10 3.51 -16.31 -19.11
N ARG A 11 2.17 -16.34 -19.20
CA ARG A 11 1.27 -16.87 -18.14
C ARG A 11 0.29 -17.91 -18.70
N PRO A 12 0.78 -19.09 -19.16
CA PRO A 12 -0.09 -20.14 -19.66
C PRO A 12 -1.02 -20.63 -18.55
N GLY A 13 -2.34 -20.59 -18.81
CA GLY A 13 -3.37 -21.02 -17.85
C GLY A 13 -4.07 -19.88 -17.09
N LEU A 14 -3.66 -18.63 -17.27
CA LEU A 14 -4.40 -17.49 -16.71
C LEU A 14 -5.71 -17.28 -17.49
N ARG A 15 -6.86 -17.43 -16.81
CA ARG A 15 -8.16 -17.06 -17.37
C ARG A 15 -8.27 -15.54 -17.43
N ILE A 16 -8.49 -15.00 -18.62
CA ILE A 16 -8.59 -13.56 -18.86
C ILE A 16 -9.96 -13.25 -19.44
N GLU A 17 -10.79 -12.58 -18.64
CA GLU A 17 -12.05 -12.00 -19.06
C GLU A 17 -11.85 -10.51 -19.34
N ALA A 18 -12.60 -9.96 -20.29
CA ALA A 18 -12.55 -8.55 -20.61
C ALA A 18 -13.92 -8.14 -21.13
N ASP A 19 -14.46 -7.14 -20.46
CA ASP A 19 -15.77 -6.58 -20.73
C ASP A 19 -15.60 -5.09 -21.05
N ASP A 20 -16.37 -4.61 -22.03
CA ASP A 20 -16.47 -3.20 -22.35
C ASP A 20 -17.77 -2.66 -21.75
N ILE A 21 -17.65 -1.82 -20.73
CA ILE A 21 -18.77 -1.32 -19.95
C ILE A 21 -19.07 0.11 -20.38
N SER A 22 -20.26 0.31 -20.94
CA SER A 22 -20.76 1.64 -21.29
C SER A 22 -21.26 2.39 -20.05
N GLY A 23 -20.77 3.61 -19.84
CA GLY A 23 -21.28 4.51 -18.80
C GLY A 23 -20.18 5.29 -18.08
N PRO A 24 -20.54 6.00 -17.00
CA PRO A 24 -19.57 6.69 -16.16
C PRO A 24 -18.62 5.68 -15.48
N PRO A 25 -17.30 5.90 -15.48
CA PRO A 25 -16.33 4.89 -15.05
C PRO A 25 -16.38 4.59 -13.55
N VAL A 26 -16.71 5.59 -12.71
CA VAL A 26 -16.69 5.40 -11.25
C VAL A 26 -17.78 4.42 -10.78
N PRO A 27 -19.08 4.59 -11.10
CA PRO A 27 -20.11 3.60 -10.77
C PRO A 27 -19.80 2.21 -11.33
N ALA A 28 -19.32 2.11 -12.58
CA ALA A 28 -18.98 0.84 -13.19
C ALA A 28 -17.85 0.11 -12.44
N LEU A 29 -16.79 0.84 -12.05
CA LEU A 29 -15.68 0.27 -11.30
C LEU A 29 -16.05 -0.07 -9.84
N LEU A 30 -16.94 0.71 -9.22
CA LEU A 30 -17.45 0.38 -7.88
C LEU A 30 -18.29 -0.90 -7.91
N GLN A 31 -19.17 -1.04 -8.91
CA GLN A 31 -19.93 -2.27 -9.11
C GLN A 31 -18.99 -3.47 -9.36
N ALA A 32 -17.97 -3.29 -10.22
CA ALA A 32 -16.99 -4.34 -10.46
C ALA A 32 -16.14 -4.67 -9.21
N ALA A 33 -15.97 -3.73 -8.27
CA ALA A 33 -15.28 -3.97 -7.02
C ALA A 33 -16.05 -4.90 -6.08
N GLU A 34 -17.37 -4.99 -6.20
CA GLU A 34 -18.21 -5.90 -5.39
C GLU A 34 -17.89 -7.37 -5.69
N ASP A 35 -17.52 -7.67 -6.93
CA ASP A 35 -17.19 -9.02 -7.41
C ASP A 35 -15.67 -9.29 -7.48
N ALA A 36 -14.82 -8.31 -7.12
CA ALA A 36 -13.37 -8.39 -7.27
C ALA A 36 -12.61 -8.40 -5.94
N ASP A 37 -11.59 -9.25 -5.84
CA ASP A 37 -10.68 -9.29 -4.68
C ASP A 37 -9.21 -9.50 -5.13
N PRO A 38 -8.37 -8.44 -5.18
CA PRO A 38 -8.69 -7.01 -5.09
C PRO A 38 -9.04 -6.36 -6.44
N LEU A 39 -9.69 -5.20 -6.43
CA LEU A 39 -9.79 -4.33 -7.61
C LEU A 39 -8.43 -3.64 -7.85
N VAL A 40 -7.89 -3.75 -9.08
CA VAL A 40 -6.61 -3.14 -9.45
C VAL A 40 -6.82 -2.00 -10.44
N LEU A 41 -6.33 -0.81 -10.13
CA LEU A 41 -6.41 0.36 -11.00
C LEU A 41 -5.02 0.89 -11.33
N GLY A 42 -4.85 1.37 -12.57
CA GLY A 42 -3.69 2.16 -12.95
C GLY A 42 -3.75 3.55 -12.32
N SER A 43 -2.62 4.09 -11.88
CA SER A 43 -2.55 5.44 -11.31
C SER A 43 -2.63 6.55 -12.37
N ARG A 44 -2.38 6.24 -13.65
CA ARG A 44 -2.39 7.20 -14.77
C ARG A 44 -3.58 6.92 -15.72
N GLY A 45 -4.39 7.94 -15.99
CA GLY A 45 -5.30 7.95 -17.15
C GLY A 45 -4.52 8.27 -18.43
N TRP A 46 -5.10 7.95 -19.60
CA TRP A 46 -4.52 8.21 -20.93
C TRP A 46 -4.47 9.73 -21.28
N GLY A 47 -3.84 10.56 -20.45
CA GLY A 47 -3.72 12.01 -20.62
C GLY A 47 -2.28 12.50 -20.46
N ARG A 48 -1.83 13.35 -21.39
CA ARG A 48 -0.47 13.93 -21.53
C ARG A 48 -0.06 14.93 -20.42
N LEU A 49 -0.53 14.76 -19.19
CA LEU A 49 -0.06 15.56 -18.06
C LEU A 49 0.99 14.76 -17.29
N SER A 50 2.25 15.09 -17.57
CA SER A 50 3.44 14.59 -16.88
C SER A 50 3.44 15.06 -15.42
N GLY A 51 2.94 14.23 -14.50
CA GLY A 51 2.97 14.51 -13.07
C GLY A 51 2.38 13.40 -12.19
N PHE A 52 2.81 13.38 -10.92
CA PHE A 52 2.48 12.45 -9.82
C PHE A 52 1.01 12.50 -9.34
N LEU A 53 0.05 12.71 -10.24
CA LEU A 53 -1.36 12.89 -9.90
C LEU A 53 -2.11 11.56 -10.08
N VAL A 54 -2.70 11.07 -9.00
CA VAL A 54 -3.69 10.00 -9.09
C VAL A 54 -4.91 10.53 -9.84
N GLY A 55 -5.35 9.79 -10.86
CA GLY A 55 -6.52 10.15 -11.64
C GLY A 55 -7.79 10.29 -10.78
N SER A 56 -8.68 11.21 -11.16
CA SER A 56 -9.93 11.48 -10.44
C SER A 56 -10.81 10.23 -10.29
N VAL A 57 -10.83 9.34 -11.29
CA VAL A 57 -11.54 8.06 -11.23
C VAL A 57 -10.99 7.16 -10.13
N ALA A 58 -9.66 6.99 -10.07
CA ALA A 58 -9.02 6.13 -9.07
C ALA A 58 -9.25 6.66 -7.65
N LEU A 59 -9.17 7.99 -7.44
CA LEU A 59 -9.48 8.60 -6.14
C LEU A 59 -10.95 8.38 -5.76
N SER A 60 -11.90 8.60 -6.67
CA SER A 60 -13.32 8.39 -6.38
C SER A 60 -13.65 6.94 -6.07
N VAL A 61 -13.04 5.98 -6.78
CA VAL A 61 -13.21 4.54 -6.52
C VAL A 61 -12.59 4.16 -5.18
N LEU A 62 -11.38 4.62 -4.88
CA LEU A 62 -10.75 4.39 -3.58
C LEU A 62 -11.59 4.93 -2.41
N ALA A 63 -12.22 6.07 -2.60
CA ALA A 63 -13.07 6.69 -1.60
C ALA A 63 -14.40 5.92 -1.43
N GLY A 64 -14.97 5.43 -2.53
CA GLY A 64 -16.28 4.77 -2.55
C GLY A 64 -16.28 3.25 -2.36
N SER A 65 -15.17 2.55 -2.62
CA SER A 65 -15.14 1.08 -2.65
C SER A 65 -15.20 0.47 -1.25
N GLU A 66 -16.08 -0.51 -1.08
CA GLU A 66 -16.18 -1.30 0.15
C GLU A 66 -15.17 -2.47 0.20
N GLY A 67 -14.48 -2.75 -0.91
CA GLY A 67 -13.46 -3.79 -1.02
C GLY A 67 -12.03 -3.24 -1.17
N PRO A 68 -11.00 -4.11 -1.06
CA PRO A 68 -9.60 -3.74 -1.32
C PRO A 68 -9.36 -3.18 -2.72
N VAL A 69 -8.66 -2.03 -2.79
CA VAL A 69 -8.24 -1.42 -4.07
C VAL A 69 -6.73 -1.29 -4.11
N VAL A 70 -6.10 -1.76 -5.17
CA VAL A 70 -4.66 -1.64 -5.42
C VAL A 70 -4.40 -0.64 -6.54
N LEU A 71 -3.65 0.42 -6.25
CA LEU A 71 -3.15 1.34 -7.25
C LEU A 71 -1.76 0.92 -7.72
N VAL A 72 -1.64 0.70 -9.03
CA VAL A 72 -0.37 0.36 -9.70
C VAL A 72 0.05 1.52 -10.57
N ARG A 73 1.31 1.93 -10.44
CA ARG A 73 1.89 2.94 -11.32
C ARG A 73 2.53 2.22 -12.51
N ALA A 74 2.27 2.71 -13.72
CA ALA A 74 2.98 2.20 -14.89
C ALA A 74 4.46 2.61 -14.76
N ASP A 75 5.37 1.65 -14.66
CA ASP A 75 6.79 1.93 -14.69
C ASP A 75 7.16 2.46 -16.07
N GLU A 76 7.89 3.59 -16.13
CA GLU A 76 8.47 4.12 -17.36
C GLU A 76 9.60 3.24 -17.92
N HIS A 77 9.79 2.04 -17.38
CA HIS A 77 10.94 1.17 -17.65
C HIS A 77 10.57 -0.19 -18.26
N THR A 78 9.31 -0.38 -18.69
CA THR A 78 8.93 -1.68 -19.28
C THR A 78 8.71 -1.66 -20.80
N ASP A 79 8.59 -0.50 -21.45
CA ASP A 79 8.43 -0.43 -22.91
C ASP A 79 9.30 0.69 -23.49
N GLY A 80 10.54 0.37 -23.84
CA GLY A 80 11.45 1.27 -24.53
C GLY A 80 12.68 0.51 -25.00
N GLU A 81 12.88 0.49 -26.32
CA GLU A 81 14.03 -0.09 -27.00
C GLU A 81 15.33 0.21 -26.24
N ARG A 82 16.05 -0.83 -25.81
CA ARG A 82 17.40 -0.68 -25.27
C ARG A 82 18.27 -0.02 -26.35
N LEU A 83 18.65 1.23 -26.13
CA LEU A 83 19.76 1.82 -26.86
C LEU A 83 21.06 1.14 -26.37
N PRO A 84 21.94 0.64 -27.25
CA PRO A 84 23.03 -0.26 -26.86
C PRO A 84 24.10 0.29 -25.89
N ASP A 85 24.16 1.60 -25.62
CA ASP A 85 25.35 2.22 -25.00
C ASP A 85 25.06 3.17 -23.82
N ALA A 86 23.91 3.05 -23.15
CA ALA A 86 23.72 3.77 -21.88
C ALA A 86 24.46 3.02 -20.74
N PRO A 87 25.34 3.68 -19.95
CA PRO A 87 25.93 3.05 -18.78
C PRO A 87 24.80 2.65 -17.82
N PRO A 88 24.91 1.50 -17.13
CA PRO A 88 23.87 1.03 -16.23
C PRO A 88 23.72 2.01 -15.06
N SER A 89 22.75 2.93 -15.17
CA SER A 89 22.25 3.70 -14.04
C SER A 89 21.61 2.71 -13.07
N GLY A 90 22.39 2.29 -12.08
CA GLY A 90 21.95 1.44 -10.98
C GLY A 90 21.63 0.01 -11.40
N THR A 91 22.62 -0.86 -11.29
CA THR A 91 22.41 -2.30 -11.19
C THR A 91 21.42 -2.57 -10.06
N ARG A 92 20.11 -2.71 -10.36
CA ARG A 92 19.19 -3.39 -9.47
C ARG A 92 19.59 -4.86 -9.52
N THR A 93 20.52 -5.20 -8.62
CA THR A 93 21.03 -6.55 -8.41
C THR A 93 19.83 -7.49 -8.30
N ALA A 94 19.97 -8.67 -8.90
CA ALA A 94 18.95 -9.71 -8.90
C ALA A 94 18.25 -9.85 -7.52
N ALA A 95 16.95 -9.58 -7.51
CA ALA A 95 15.94 -10.08 -6.58
C ALA A 95 16.35 -10.17 -5.10
N ALA A 96 16.49 -9.03 -4.41
CA ALA A 96 16.05 -9.02 -3.02
C ALA A 96 14.53 -9.27 -3.02
N PRO A 97 13.98 -10.13 -2.15
CA PRO A 97 12.53 -10.28 -2.04
C PRO A 97 11.96 -8.92 -1.65
N GLU A 98 11.25 -8.30 -2.59
CA GLU A 98 10.58 -7.03 -2.38
C GLU A 98 9.56 -7.22 -1.22
N GLU A 99 9.84 -6.64 -0.06
CA GLU A 99 9.04 -6.82 1.15
C GLU A 99 7.61 -6.28 0.94
N VAL A 100 6.63 -6.83 1.66
CA VAL A 100 5.33 -6.16 1.81
C VAL A 100 5.43 -5.22 2.99
N VAL A 101 5.06 -3.96 2.80
CA VAL A 101 5.07 -2.94 3.86
C VAL A 101 3.66 -2.67 4.33
N LEU A 102 3.39 -2.83 5.62
CA LEU A 102 2.11 -2.51 6.26
C LEU A 102 2.22 -1.25 7.09
N GLY A 103 1.44 -0.22 6.78
CA GLY A 103 1.19 0.90 7.67
C GLY A 103 0.09 0.55 8.67
N LEU A 104 0.46 0.40 9.95
CA LEU A 104 -0.49 0.04 11.02
C LEU A 104 -0.72 1.21 11.97
N ASP A 105 -1.98 1.52 12.24
CA ASP A 105 -2.39 2.44 13.31
C ASP A 105 -2.76 1.62 14.56
N LEU A 106 -1.90 1.65 15.58
CA LEU A 106 -2.16 0.94 16.85
C LEU A 106 -3.31 1.55 17.66
N GLN A 107 -3.73 2.78 17.38
CA GLN A 107 -4.89 3.37 18.05
C GLN A 107 -6.20 2.79 17.50
N LYS A 108 -6.17 2.30 16.26
CA LYS A 108 -7.30 1.72 15.54
C LYS A 108 -6.84 0.53 14.69
N PRO A 109 -6.37 -0.57 15.31
CA PRO A 109 -5.93 -1.73 14.56
C PRO A 109 -7.11 -2.31 13.80
N SER A 110 -6.87 -2.75 12.57
CA SER A 110 -7.89 -3.36 11.72
C SER A 110 -7.44 -4.74 11.28
N ASP A 111 -8.26 -5.74 11.61
CA ASP A 111 -8.04 -7.13 11.25
C ASP A 111 -8.05 -7.32 9.72
N GLN A 112 -8.92 -6.61 9.00
CA GLN A 112 -8.98 -6.67 7.54
C GLN A 112 -7.67 -6.19 6.89
N VAL A 113 -7.10 -5.10 7.40
CA VAL A 113 -5.85 -4.53 6.86
C VAL A 113 -4.68 -5.48 7.14
N MET A 114 -4.61 -6.03 8.36
CA MET A 114 -3.58 -7.00 8.74
C MET A 114 -3.72 -8.29 7.92
N GLU A 115 -4.92 -8.85 7.81
CA GLU A 115 -5.18 -10.05 7.03
C GLU A 115 -4.71 -9.92 5.59
N PHE A 116 -5.09 -8.84 4.92
CA PHE A 116 -4.69 -8.58 3.55
C PHE A 116 -3.16 -8.49 3.42
N ALA A 117 -2.49 -7.80 4.33
CA ALA A 117 -1.04 -7.64 4.28
C ALA A 117 -0.30 -8.98 4.48
N PHE A 118 -0.73 -9.80 5.44
CA PHE A 118 -0.17 -11.13 5.67
C PHE A 118 -0.44 -12.08 4.50
N ASP A 119 -1.65 -12.08 3.95
CA ASP A 119 -1.98 -12.92 2.79
C ASP A 119 -1.20 -12.49 1.55
N ALA A 120 -1.04 -11.18 1.33
CA ALA A 120 -0.23 -10.63 0.24
C ALA A 120 1.25 -11.04 0.38
N ALA A 121 1.82 -10.95 1.58
CA ALA A 121 3.19 -11.37 1.87
C ALA A 121 3.37 -12.87 1.60
N ARG A 122 2.45 -13.70 2.11
CA ARG A 122 2.45 -15.15 1.91
C ARG A 122 2.39 -15.54 0.43
N ARG A 123 1.48 -14.95 -0.36
CA ARG A 123 1.34 -15.24 -1.80
C ARG A 123 2.56 -14.84 -2.62
N ARG A 124 3.30 -13.85 -2.16
CA ARG A 124 4.53 -13.36 -2.80
C ARG A 124 5.78 -14.08 -2.33
N GLY A 125 5.70 -14.86 -1.25
CA GLY A 125 6.88 -15.41 -0.58
C GLY A 125 7.81 -14.31 -0.05
N ALA A 126 7.24 -13.19 0.40
CA ALA A 126 7.96 -12.01 0.87
C ALA A 126 7.81 -11.84 2.39
N ASP A 127 8.79 -11.16 2.99
CA ASP A 127 8.72 -10.73 4.39
C ASP A 127 7.70 -9.58 4.54
N LEU A 128 7.16 -9.42 5.75
CA LEU A 128 6.23 -8.35 6.11
C LEU A 128 6.90 -7.34 7.05
N ARG A 129 7.08 -6.11 6.57
CA ARG A 129 7.55 -4.97 7.38
C ARG A 129 6.37 -4.14 7.86
N VAL A 130 6.15 -4.11 9.17
CA VAL A 130 5.08 -3.31 9.80
C VAL A 130 5.65 -2.00 10.31
N VAL A 131 5.16 -0.88 9.76
CA VAL A 131 5.57 0.47 10.13
C VAL A 131 4.44 1.14 10.90
N HIS A 132 4.76 1.64 12.10
CA HIS A 132 3.84 2.42 12.93
C HIS A 132 4.48 3.75 13.32
N GLY A 133 3.83 4.84 12.93
CA GLY A 133 4.20 6.19 13.36
C GLY A 133 3.49 6.55 14.66
N TRP A 134 4.25 7.05 15.64
CA TRP A 134 3.71 7.52 16.91
C TRP A 134 4.26 8.90 17.26
N THR A 135 3.42 9.74 17.86
CA THR A 135 3.81 11.11 18.24
C THR A 135 4.14 11.14 19.72
N VAL A 136 5.28 11.73 20.08
CA VAL A 136 5.60 12.03 21.48
C VAL A 136 4.69 13.18 21.95
N PRO A 137 3.92 13.02 23.04
CA PRO A 137 2.99 14.05 23.47
C PRO A 137 3.66 15.40 23.79
N PRO A 138 2.97 16.55 23.60
CA PRO A 138 3.63 17.84 23.62
C PRO A 138 4.27 18.29 24.94
N TYR A 139 3.78 17.75 26.06
CA TYR A 139 4.35 17.99 27.38
C TYR A 139 5.76 17.40 27.56
N TYR A 140 6.21 16.56 26.63
CA TYR A 140 7.59 16.07 26.56
C TYR A 140 8.50 16.91 25.62
N TYR A 141 8.02 17.99 24.98
CA TYR A 141 8.85 18.82 24.08
C TYR A 141 9.97 19.63 24.80
N GLY A 142 10.12 19.51 26.12
CA GLY A 142 11.37 19.86 26.83
C GLY A 142 12.45 18.76 26.76
N GLY A 143 12.30 17.81 25.83
CA GLY A 143 12.76 16.43 25.90
C GLY A 143 14.13 16.11 25.32
N ASP A 144 15.09 17.03 25.38
CA ASP A 144 16.50 16.62 25.45
C ASP A 144 16.90 16.23 26.89
N LEU A 145 16.00 16.40 27.86
CA LEU A 145 16.29 16.21 29.28
C LEU A 145 15.86 14.85 29.85
N MET A 146 15.10 13.98 29.15
CA MET A 146 14.60 12.71 29.71
C MET A 146 14.63 11.51 28.71
N PRO A 147 15.82 10.95 28.41
CA PRO A 147 15.98 9.78 27.53
C PRO A 147 15.16 8.56 27.96
N GLU A 148 14.96 8.38 29.27
CA GLU A 148 14.27 7.22 29.87
C GLU A 148 12.78 7.16 29.49
N ALA A 149 12.09 8.31 29.43
CA ALA A 149 10.68 8.39 29.04
C ALA A 149 10.46 8.02 27.56
N ASN A 150 11.46 8.30 26.71
CA ASN A 150 11.44 7.92 25.30
C ASN A 150 11.63 6.41 25.11
N VAL A 151 12.51 5.79 25.92
CA VAL A 151 12.71 4.33 25.93
C VAL A 151 11.45 3.60 26.41
N GLU A 152 10.81 4.05 27.50
CA GLU A 152 9.58 3.42 28.00
C GLU A 152 8.44 3.50 26.96
N SER A 153 8.28 4.66 26.33
CA SER A 153 7.27 4.87 25.30
C SER A 153 7.50 3.98 24.08
N THR A 154 8.75 3.88 23.62
CA THR A 154 9.14 2.98 22.52
C THR A 154 8.86 1.52 22.86
N MET A 155 9.21 1.08 24.07
CA MET A 155 8.92 -0.29 24.52
C MET A 155 7.42 -0.57 24.58
N ARG A 156 6.61 0.39 25.02
CA ARG A 156 5.14 0.26 25.06
C ARG A 156 4.57 0.09 23.65
N VAL A 157 5.04 0.88 22.70
CA VAL A 157 4.64 0.78 21.28
C VAL A 157 5.06 -0.56 20.69
N GLN A 158 6.29 -1.03 20.95
CA GLN A 158 6.77 -2.34 20.48
C GLN A 158 5.95 -3.50 21.05
N ARG A 159 5.59 -3.46 22.34
CA ARG A 159 4.68 -4.44 22.94
C ARG A 159 3.30 -4.41 22.28
N GLY A 160 2.75 -3.23 22.06
CA GLY A 160 1.47 -3.06 21.36
C GLY A 160 1.48 -3.67 19.95
N LEU A 161 2.56 -3.45 19.18
CA LEU A 161 2.76 -4.09 17.88
C LEU A 161 2.84 -5.62 18.01
N ALA A 162 3.66 -6.12 18.93
CA ALA A 162 3.82 -7.55 19.15
C ALA A 162 2.49 -8.22 19.50
N ASP A 163 1.69 -7.61 20.38
CA ASP A 163 0.41 -8.17 20.81
C ASP A 163 -0.64 -8.11 19.71
N ALA A 164 -0.72 -7.01 18.95
CA ALA A 164 -1.62 -6.89 17.79
C ALA A 164 -1.27 -7.91 16.68
N LEU A 165 0.01 -8.18 16.45
CA LEU A 165 0.48 -9.06 15.37
C LEU A 165 0.54 -10.54 15.77
N ARG A 166 0.56 -10.87 17.07
CA ARG A 166 0.69 -12.25 17.55
C ARG A 166 -0.38 -13.22 17.01
N PRO A 167 -1.68 -12.87 16.92
CA PRO A 167 -2.68 -13.75 16.30
C PRO A 167 -2.36 -14.03 14.82
N TRP A 168 -1.91 -13.01 14.09
CA TRP A 168 -1.60 -13.10 12.66
C TRP A 168 -0.34 -13.91 12.38
N GLN A 169 0.72 -13.73 13.18
CA GLN A 169 1.93 -14.55 13.08
C GLN A 169 1.64 -16.04 13.31
N ARG A 170 0.68 -16.37 14.18
CA ARG A 170 0.23 -17.76 14.35
C ARG A 170 -0.58 -18.28 13.15
N LYS A 171 -1.40 -17.42 12.53
CA LYS A 171 -2.20 -17.76 11.34
C LYS A 171 -1.32 -17.90 10.08
N PHE A 172 -0.24 -17.13 9.99
CA PHE A 172 0.66 -17.06 8.86
C PHE A 172 2.12 -17.34 9.27
N PRO A 173 2.45 -18.57 9.71
CA PRO A 173 3.76 -18.88 10.30
C PRO A 173 4.93 -18.82 9.31
N THR A 174 4.64 -18.81 8.00
CA THR A 174 5.67 -18.73 6.94
C THR A 174 6.07 -17.29 6.61
N VAL A 175 5.41 -16.29 7.19
CA VAL A 175 5.70 -14.87 6.93
C VAL A 175 6.60 -14.34 8.03
N GLU A 176 7.84 -13.97 7.70
CA GLU A 176 8.72 -13.29 8.64
C GLU A 176 8.22 -11.85 8.85
N VAL A 177 8.03 -11.44 10.11
CA VAL A 177 7.50 -10.12 10.45
C VAL A 177 8.56 -9.26 11.11
N ARG A 178 8.83 -8.09 10.53
CA ARG A 178 9.71 -7.06 11.08
C ARG A 178 8.90 -5.84 11.47
N THR A 179 9.06 -5.36 12.71
CA THR A 179 8.33 -4.19 13.21
C THR A 179 9.23 -2.98 13.30
N GLN A 180 8.74 -1.83 12.85
CA GLN A 180 9.40 -0.55 12.96
C GLN A 180 8.46 0.48 13.58
N ALA A 181 8.79 0.91 14.81
CA ALA A 181 8.13 2.01 15.48
C ALA A 181 8.92 3.29 15.24
N THR A 182 8.31 4.29 14.60
CA THR A 182 8.98 5.55 14.25
C THR A 182 8.35 6.73 14.98
N VAL A 183 9.18 7.61 15.54
CA VAL A 183 8.72 8.89 16.08
C VAL A 183 8.30 9.81 14.93
N GLY A 184 7.09 10.35 15.00
CA GLY A 184 6.51 11.22 13.98
C GLY A 184 5.46 10.52 13.10
N GLY A 185 5.04 11.20 12.03
CA GLY A 185 4.01 10.68 11.13
C GLY A 185 4.47 9.45 10.34
N ALA A 186 3.58 8.47 10.17
CA ALA A 186 3.87 7.25 9.41
C ALA A 186 4.11 7.50 7.90
N GLY A 187 3.55 8.57 7.34
CA GLY A 187 3.58 8.87 5.90
C GLY A 187 5.00 8.90 5.29
N PRO A 188 5.91 9.76 5.77
CA PRO A 188 7.29 9.82 5.27
C PRO A 188 8.03 8.48 5.36
N HIS A 189 7.87 7.74 6.45
CA HIS A 189 8.52 6.44 6.63
C HIS A 189 7.96 5.36 5.71
N LEU A 190 6.64 5.37 5.46
CA LEU A 190 6.01 4.47 4.51
C LEU A 190 6.41 4.81 3.06
N ILE A 191 6.54 6.09 2.72
CA ILE A 191 7.04 6.53 1.40
C ILE A 191 8.47 6.06 1.19
N ASP A 192 9.34 6.20 2.20
CA ASP A 192 10.71 5.72 2.09
C ASP A 192 10.78 4.19 1.95
N ALA A 193 10.08 3.47 2.83
CA ALA A 193 9.99 2.00 2.78
C ALA A 193 9.40 1.48 1.46
N SER A 194 8.57 2.28 0.77
CA SER A 194 7.98 1.89 -0.51
C SER A 194 8.99 1.73 -1.65
N ARG A 195 10.22 2.25 -1.50
CA ARG A 195 11.28 2.16 -2.53
C ARG A 195 11.74 0.73 -2.77
N ASP A 196 11.72 -0.08 -1.72
CA ASP A 196 12.20 -1.47 -1.73
C ASP A 196 11.03 -2.47 -1.58
N ALA A 197 9.78 -2.00 -1.61
CA ALA A 197 8.60 -2.79 -1.36
C ALA A 197 7.96 -3.34 -2.65
N ALA A 198 7.39 -4.53 -2.57
CA ALA A 198 6.55 -5.10 -3.64
C ALA A 198 5.14 -4.49 -3.62
N LEU A 199 4.72 -4.07 -2.42
CA LEU A 199 3.40 -3.56 -2.13
C LEU A 199 3.43 -2.81 -0.79
N VAL A 200 2.82 -1.63 -0.75
CA VAL A 200 2.48 -0.95 0.50
C VAL A 200 1.00 -1.15 0.80
N VAL A 201 0.67 -1.61 2.00
CA VAL A 201 -0.70 -1.83 2.47
C VAL A 201 -1.03 -0.82 3.55
N VAL A 202 -2.14 -0.10 3.38
CA VAL A 202 -2.65 0.85 4.39
C VAL A 202 -4.16 0.74 4.52
N GLY A 203 -4.66 1.06 5.71
CA GLY A 203 -6.08 1.15 5.97
C GLY A 203 -6.71 2.46 5.48
N ARG A 204 -8.00 2.39 5.15
CA ARG A 204 -8.88 3.53 4.97
C ARG A 204 -10.11 3.36 5.86
N HIS A 205 -10.24 4.21 6.86
CA HIS A 205 -11.39 4.18 7.76
C HIS A 205 -12.65 4.68 7.03
N ILE A 206 -13.64 3.80 6.87
CA ILE A 206 -14.98 4.16 6.42
C ILE A 206 -15.65 4.87 7.61
N ARG A 207 -15.84 6.18 7.50
CA ARG A 207 -16.63 6.94 8.48
C ARG A 207 -18.02 7.16 7.90
N GLN A 208 -19.06 6.97 8.72
CA GLN A 208 -20.38 7.56 8.47
C GLN A 208 -20.29 9.06 8.78
N ALA A 209 -19.55 9.82 7.96
CA ALA A 209 -19.45 11.27 8.10
C ALA A 209 -20.48 11.95 7.18
N ALA A 210 -21.03 13.08 7.64
CA ALA A 210 -21.94 13.91 6.86
C ALA A 210 -21.30 14.53 5.59
N VAL A 211 -19.98 14.44 5.45
CA VAL A 211 -19.21 15.06 4.35
C VAL A 211 -18.28 14.02 3.71
N GLY A 212 -18.83 13.26 2.77
CA GLY A 212 -18.11 12.49 1.75
C GLY A 212 -17.11 11.42 2.22
N PRO A 213 -16.68 10.55 1.31
CA PRO A 213 -15.66 9.56 1.62
C PRO A 213 -14.26 10.20 1.72
N HIS A 214 -13.50 9.82 2.75
CA HIS A 214 -12.17 10.37 3.06
C HIS A 214 -11.10 9.27 3.04
N ILE A 215 -9.95 9.53 2.41
CA ILE A 215 -8.89 8.53 2.18
C ILE A 215 -7.79 8.58 3.27
N GLY A 216 -7.68 9.68 4.02
CA GLY A 216 -6.71 9.83 5.12
C GLY A 216 -5.40 10.47 4.65
N PRO A 217 -4.69 11.24 5.50
CA PRO A 217 -3.48 11.96 5.09
C PRO A 217 -2.31 11.02 4.75
N VAL A 218 -2.17 9.90 5.45
CA VAL A 218 -1.11 8.90 5.18
C VAL A 218 -1.33 8.25 3.82
N THR A 219 -2.54 7.76 3.57
CA THR A 219 -2.90 7.15 2.29
C THR A 219 -2.75 8.16 1.16
N GLN A 220 -3.27 9.39 1.32
CA GLN A 220 -3.10 10.46 0.32
C GLN A 220 -1.62 10.70 -0.03
N ALA A 221 -0.74 10.78 0.96
CA ALA A 221 0.69 10.98 0.74
C ALA A 221 1.31 9.80 -0.03
N LEU A 222 0.94 8.56 0.31
CA LEU A 222 1.42 7.37 -0.40
C LEU A 222 0.93 7.32 -1.85
N LEU A 223 -0.33 7.69 -2.09
CA LEU A 223 -0.88 7.72 -3.44
C LEU A 223 -0.10 8.65 -4.38
N HIS A 224 0.49 9.72 -3.85
CA HIS A 224 1.30 10.67 -4.63
C HIS A 224 2.78 10.31 -4.70
N HIS A 225 3.33 9.68 -3.66
CA HIS A 225 4.79 9.61 -3.49
C HIS A 225 5.36 8.21 -3.34
N ALA A 226 4.53 7.18 -3.12
CA ALA A 226 5.03 5.81 -2.96
C ALA A 226 5.69 5.33 -4.27
N ALA A 227 6.82 4.65 -4.15
CA ALA A 227 7.54 4.02 -5.25
C ALA A 227 6.84 2.70 -5.70
N ALA A 228 6.37 1.91 -4.75
CA ALA A 228 5.65 0.66 -4.98
C ALA A 228 4.14 0.85 -5.26
N PRO A 229 3.45 -0.20 -5.76
CA PRO A 229 2.00 -0.28 -5.72
C PRO A 229 1.45 -0.08 -4.30
N VAL A 230 0.26 0.52 -4.18
CA VAL A 230 -0.39 0.80 -2.89
C VAL A 230 -1.73 0.11 -2.82
N ALA A 231 -1.88 -0.83 -1.89
CA ALA A 231 -3.16 -1.42 -1.51
C ALA A 231 -3.82 -0.58 -0.40
N VAL A 232 -5.04 -0.15 -0.65
CA VAL A 232 -5.86 0.59 0.30
C VAL A 232 -7.03 -0.28 0.71
N ILE A 233 -7.07 -0.62 1.99
CA ILE A 233 -8.03 -1.56 2.54
C ILE A 233 -9.08 -0.79 3.35
N PRO A 234 -10.34 -0.73 2.87
CA PRO A 234 -11.41 -0.13 3.64
C PRO A 234 -11.64 -0.93 4.93
N HIS A 235 -11.91 -0.23 6.03
CA HIS A 235 -12.30 -0.85 7.29
C HIS A 235 -13.22 0.07 8.11
N HIS A 236 -14.00 -0.51 9.02
CA HIS A 236 -14.87 0.23 9.94
C HIS A 236 -14.14 0.75 11.18
#